data_AF-A0AAV6C6S9-F1
#
_entry.id   AF-A0AAV6C6S9-F1
#
_cell.length_a   1.000
_cell.length_b   1.000
_cell.length_c   1.000
_cell.angle_alpha   90.00
_cell.angle_beta   90.00
_cell.angle_gamma   90.00
#
_symmetry.space_group_name_H-M   'P 1'
#
loop_
_entity.id
_entity.type
_entity.pdbx_description
1 polymer ?
#
loop_
_entity_poly.entity_id
_entity_poly.type
_entity_poly.pdbx_seq_one_letter_code
_entity_poly.pdbx_strand_id
1 'polypeptide(L)' 'MPGKVGGAWVFRGTRLPVAVVFENLEDGLTIDQIVALFDGLTREQVNAVLNFTAQSLEASAFIE' A
#
# COMPACT_ATOMS: atom_id res chain seq x y z
N MET A 1 15.24 -2.32 -9.41
CA MET A 1 14.89 -0.91 -9.15
C MET A 1 14.80 -0.73 -7.65
N PRO A 2 15.41 0.32 -7.06
CA PRO A 2 15.18 0.65 -5.65
C PRO A 2 13.68 0.76 -5.38
N GLY A 3 13.19 0.14 -4.30
CA GLY A 3 11.75 0.12 -3.98
C GLY A 3 10.91 -0.94 -4.71
N LYS A 4 11.53 -1.86 -5.46
CA LYS A 4 10.85 -3.03 -6.02
C LYS A 4 11.58 -4.34 -5.74
N VAL A 5 10.84 -5.40 -5.46
CA VAL A 5 11.35 -6.78 -5.34
C VAL A 5 10.58 -7.65 -6.32
N GLY A 6 11.27 -8.33 -7.23
CA GLY A 6 10.62 -9.18 -8.25
C GLY A 6 9.68 -8.43 -9.19
N GLY A 7 9.85 -7.10 -9.33
CA GLY A 7 8.96 -6.24 -10.11
C GLY A 7 7.81 -5.60 -9.31
N ALA A 8 7.46 -6.15 -8.15
CA ALA A 8 6.45 -5.58 -7.26
C ALA A 8 7.01 -4.41 -6.44
N TRP A 9 6.21 -3.35 -6.28
CA TRP A 9 6.52 -2.25 -5.35
C TRP A 9 6.48 -2.75 -3.91
N VAL A 10 7.40 -2.27 -3.07
CA VAL A 10 7.47 -2.66 -1.66
C VAL A 10 7.48 -1.45 -0.72
N PHE A 11 7.00 -1.62 0.50
CA PHE A 11 7.09 -0.58 1.53
C PHE A 11 8.53 -0.30 1.93
N ARG A 12 8.88 0.97 2.13
CA ARG A 12 10.23 1.40 2.50
C ARG A 12 10.65 0.73 3.81
N GLY A 13 11.86 0.18 3.82
CA GLY A 13 12.39 -0.51 5.00
C GLY A 13 11.90 -1.94 5.17
N THR A 14 11.04 -2.42 4.26
CA THR A 14 10.51 -3.78 4.27
C THR A 14 10.76 -4.47 2.93
N ARG A 15 10.48 -5.78 2.85
CA ARG A 15 10.30 -6.50 1.57
C ARG A 15 8.82 -6.78 1.28
N LEU A 16 7.90 -6.14 2.00
CA LEU A 16 6.47 -6.37 1.90
C LEU A 16 5.94 -5.70 0.63
N PRO A 17 5.30 -6.47 -0.28
CA PRO A 17 4.64 -5.91 -1.44
C PRO A 17 3.55 -4.93 -1.04
N VAL A 18 3.37 -3.85 -1.81
CA VAL A 18 2.28 -2.90 -1.58
C VAL A 18 0.90 -3.57 -1.72
N ALA A 19 0.80 -4.59 -2.59
CA ALA A 19 -0.42 -5.37 -2.81
C ALA A 19 -0.99 -5.99 -1.52
N VAL A 20 -0.12 -6.32 -0.55
CA VAL A 20 -0.54 -6.98 0.70
C VAL A 20 -1.56 -6.16 1.49
N VAL A 21 -1.49 -4.82 1.41
CA VAL A 21 -2.45 -3.95 2.09
C VAL A 21 -3.84 -4.11 1.48
N PHE A 22 -3.94 -4.15 0.15
CA PHE A 22 -5.23 -4.30 -0.53
C PHE A 22 -5.82 -5.68 -0.29
N GLU A 23 -5.01 -6.73 -0.38
CA GLU A 23 -5.42 -8.11 -0.06
C GLU A 23 -5.99 -8.21 1.37
N ASN A 24 -5.33 -7.61 2.36
CA ASN A 24 -5.84 -7.65 3.74
C ASN A 24 -7.08 -6.78 3.95
N LEU A 25 -7.21 -5.66 3.22
CA LEU A 25 -8.43 -4.84 3.26
C LEU A 25 -9.61 -5.61 2.63
N GLU A 26 -9.37 -6.37 1.57
CA GLU A 26 -10.37 -7.26 0.94
C GLU A 26 -10.84 -8.37 1.89
N ASP A 27 -9.93 -8.89 2.72
CA ASP A 27 -10.22 -9.85 3.79
C ASP A 27 -10.95 -9.21 5.00
N GLY A 28 -11.22 -7.90 4.95
CA GLY A 28 -12.00 -7.19 5.97
C GLY A 28 -11.19 -6.69 7.16
N LEU A 29 -9.85 -6.71 7.08
CA LEU A 29 -9.01 -6.17 8.15
C LEU A 29 -9.01 -4.64 8.12
N THR A 30 -8.94 -4.05 9.31
CA THR A 30 -8.70 -2.62 9.49
C THR A 30 -7.23 -2.28 9.34
N ILE A 31 -6.91 -1.01 9.05
CA ILE A 31 -5.52 -0.53 8.94
C ILE A 31 -4.70 -0.84 10.20
N ASP A 32 -5.27 -0.69 11.39
CA ASP A 32 -4.55 -0.99 12.64
C ASP A 32 -4.20 -2.48 12.75
N GLN A 33 -5.12 -3.35 12.34
CA GLN A 33 -4.86 -4.79 12.32
C GLN A 33 -3.76 -5.13 11.32
N ILE A 34 -3.78 -4.55 10.12
CA ILE A 34 -2.75 -4.77 9.10
C ILE A 34 -1.37 -4.33 9.59
N VAL A 35 -1.27 -3.14 10.19
CA VAL A 35 -0.01 -2.64 10.74
C VAL A 35 0.51 -3.54 11.87
N ALA A 36 -0.38 -4.09 12.69
CA ALA A 36 0.00 -5.01 13.76
C ALA A 36 0.49 -6.38 13.25
N LEU A 37 0.17 -6.78 12.03
CA LEU A 37 0.60 -8.05 11.44
C LEU A 37 2.01 -8.01 10.84
N PHE A 38 2.53 -6.82 10.54
CA PHE A 38 3.71 -6.66 9.71
C PHE A 38 4.75 -5.75 10.35
N ASP A 39 5.82 -6.35 10.87
CA ASP A 39 6.95 -5.60 11.43
C ASP A 39 7.55 -4.62 10.40
N GLY A 40 7.68 -3.37 10.81
CA GLY A 40 8.25 -2.29 10.01
C GLY A 40 7.28 -1.65 9.00
N LEU A 41 6.05 -2.15 8.87
CA LEU A 41 4.97 -1.44 8.19
C LEU A 41 4.37 -0.40 9.15
N THR A 42 4.21 0.84 8.70
CA THR A 42 3.58 1.88 9.52
C THR A 42 2.24 2.33 8.96
N ARG A 43 1.37 2.85 9.84
CA ARG A 43 0.07 3.41 9.45
C ARG A 43 0.22 4.54 8.43
N GLU A 44 1.26 5.35 8.54
CA GLU A 44 1.56 6.44 7.60
C GLU A 44 1.90 5.88 6.21
N GLN A 45 2.66 4.79 6.15
CA GLN A 45 2.98 4.13 4.89
C GLN A 45 1.74 3.55 4.20
N VAL A 46 0.85 2.90 4.97
CA VAL A 46 -0.44 2.40 4.46
C VAL A 46 -1.29 3.56 3.95
N ASN A 47 -1.46 4.61 4.73
CA ASN A 47 -2.23 5.79 4.33
C ASN A 47 -1.66 6.48 3.09
N ALA A 48 -0.33 6.55 2.96
CA ALA A 48 0.32 7.14 1.80
C ALA A 48 -0.03 6.38 0.51
N VAL A 49 -0.06 5.04 0.56
CA VAL A 49 -0.47 4.20 -0.59
C VAL A 49 -1.94 4.40 -0.92
N LEU A 50 -2.84 4.41 0.08
CA LEU A 50 -4.26 4.61 -0.14
C LEU A 50 -4.55 6.00 -0.74
N ASN A 51 -3.91 7.04 -0.21
CA ASN A 51 -4.03 8.40 -0.73
C ASN A 51 -3.47 8.52 -2.16
N PHE A 52 -2.31 7.92 -2.44
CA PHE A 52 -1.77 7.88 -3.80
C PHE A 52 -2.73 7.21 -4.78
N THR A 53 -3.34 6.09 -4.36
CA THR A 53 -4.31 5.36 -5.18
C THR A 53 -5.53 6.22 -5.47
N ALA A 54 -6.13 6.83 -4.45
CA ALA A 54 -7.26 7.75 -4.62
C ALA A 54 -6.92 8.90 -5.58
N GLN A 55 -5.79 9.58 -5.39
CA GLN A 55 -5.34 10.66 -6.28
C GLN A 55 -5.08 10.19 -7.71
N SER A 56 -4.54 8.99 -7.89
CA SER A 56 -4.27 8.44 -9.22
C SER A 56 -5.55 8.13 -10.01
N LEU A 57 -6.63 7.78 -9.30
CA LEU A 57 -7.94 7.53 -9.89
C LEU A 57 -8.61 8.86 -10.28
N GLU A 58 -8.55 9.87 -9.41
CA GLU A 58 -9.04 11.23 -9.73
C GLU A 58 -8.31 11.84 -10.93
N ALA A 59 -6.98 11.71 -10.97
CA ALA A 59 -6.18 12.21 -12.09
C ALA A 59 -6.50 11.46 -13.40
N SER A 60 -6.82 10.16 -13.32
CA SER A 60 -7.23 9.37 -14.49
C SER A 60 -8.62 9.77 -14.98
N ALA A 61 -9.53 10.17 -14.08
CA ALA A 61 -10.87 10.66 -14.42
C ALA A 61 -10.86 12.07 -15.06
N PHE A 62 -9.76 12.82 -14.96
CA PHE A 62 -9.59 14.14 -15.57
C PHE A 62 -8.99 14.10 -16.99
N ILE A 63 -8.54 12.94 -17.47
CA ILE A 63 -8.03 12.74 -18.84
C ILE A 63 -9.04 11.88 -19.66
N GLU A 64 -10.33 12.19 -19.52
CA GLU A 64 -11.38 11.73 -20.43
C GLU A 64 -11.94 12.90 -21.25
#